data_AF-A0AA86K0Q5-F1
#
_entry.id   AF-A0AA86K0Q5-F1
#
_cell.length_a   1.000
_cell.length_b   1.000
_cell.length_c   1.000
_cell.angle_alpha   90.00
_cell.angle_beta   90.00
_cell.angle_gamma   90.00
#
_symmetry.space_group_name_H-M   'P 1'
#
loop_
_entity.id
_entity.type
_entity.pdbx_description
1 polymer ?
#
loop_
_entity_poly.entity_id
_entity_poly.type
_entity_poly.pdbx_seq_one_letter_code
_entity_poly.pdbx_strand_id
1 'polypeptide(L)'
;MLTMRKIDEQGKFLPKAEKQYLCRNDKGDEKYLRSNDLKEDRNFEKVYKCRYKNDYKELTNRELEMEEYKNYKKISKYPLDKKIDMCADWNNNNNVELWREDWARVNNKLFKEKD
;
A
#
# COMPACT_ATOMS: atom_id res chain seq x y z
N MET A 1 -5.64 -21.07 -12.30
CA MET A 1 -6.01 -20.63 -10.94
C MET A 1 -6.90 -19.39 -11.03
N LEU A 2 -8.20 -19.53 -10.82
CA LEU A 2 -9.10 -18.38 -10.68
C LEU A 2 -8.67 -17.62 -9.42
N THR A 3 -8.34 -16.34 -9.54
CA THR A 3 -8.05 -15.54 -8.34
C THR A 3 -9.35 -14.95 -7.84
N MET A 4 -9.85 -15.48 -6.73
CA MET A 4 -11.00 -14.98 -6.01
C MET A 4 -10.68 -13.58 -5.47
N ARG A 5 -10.95 -12.56 -6.27
CA ARG A 5 -10.76 -11.16 -5.89
C ARG A 5 -12.10 -10.54 -5.63
N LYS A 6 -12.15 -9.66 -4.65
CA LYS A 6 -13.32 -8.79 -4.43
C LYS A 6 -13.62 -8.02 -5.71
N ILE A 7 -14.90 -7.79 -5.93
CA ILE A 7 -15.44 -7.03 -7.07
C ILE A 7 -16.04 -5.75 -6.48
N ASP A 8 -15.89 -4.62 -7.18
CA ASP A 8 -16.57 -3.38 -6.80
C ASP A 8 -18.06 -3.38 -7.19
N GLU A 9 -18.79 -2.34 -6.79
CA GLU A 9 -20.24 -2.20 -7.06
C GLU A 9 -20.56 -2.19 -8.56
N GLN A 10 -19.57 -1.86 -9.40
CA GLN A 10 -19.67 -1.79 -10.85
C GLN A 10 -19.29 -3.11 -11.54
N GLY A 11 -19.00 -4.16 -10.77
CA GLY A 11 -18.70 -5.48 -11.33
C GLY A 11 -17.23 -5.66 -11.76
N LYS A 12 -16.32 -4.75 -11.40
CA LYS A 12 -14.90 -4.84 -11.74
C LYS A 12 -14.07 -5.43 -10.60
N PHE A 13 -13.16 -6.33 -10.95
CA PHE A 13 -12.24 -6.91 -9.96
C PHE A 13 -11.32 -5.84 -9.36
N LEU A 14 -11.27 -5.81 -8.03
CA LEU A 14 -10.30 -5.03 -7.30
C LEU A 14 -8.86 -5.50 -7.58
N PRO A 15 -7.86 -4.60 -7.45
CA PRO A 15 -6.46 -4.97 -7.60
C PRO A 15 -6.04 -5.97 -6.53
N LYS A 16 -5.15 -6.90 -6.89
CA LYS A 16 -4.57 -7.89 -5.95
C LYS A 16 -3.70 -7.24 -4.89
N ALA A 17 -3.07 -6.14 -5.25
CA ALA A 17 -2.16 -5.44 -4.38
C ALA A 17 -2.22 -3.95 -4.68
N GLU A 18 -1.90 -3.17 -3.66
CA GLU A 18 -1.80 -1.74 -3.72
C GLU A 18 -0.35 -1.32 -3.49
N LYS A 19 0.12 -0.35 -4.25
CA LYS A 19 1.44 0.26 -4.04
C LYS A 19 1.27 1.52 -3.20
N GLN A 20 2.02 1.59 -2.11
CA GLN A 20 2.12 2.79 -1.28
C GLN A 20 3.57 3.28 -1.29
N TYR A 21 3.76 4.59 -1.42
CA TYR A 21 5.06 5.22 -1.45
C TYR A 21 5.43 5.74 -0.07
N LEU A 22 6.69 5.60 0.32
CA LEU A 22 7.20 6.33 1.47
C LEU A 22 7.23 7.81 1.12
N CYS A 23 6.58 8.62 1.95
CA CYS A 23 6.52 10.06 1.78
C CYS A 23 6.90 10.78 3.07
N ARG A 24 7.55 11.93 2.94
CA ARG A 24 8.00 12.78 4.04
C ARG A 24 7.52 14.21 3.83
N ASN A 25 7.15 14.90 4.89
CA ASN A 25 6.80 16.33 4.85
C ASN A 25 8.00 17.22 5.27
N ASP A 26 7.84 18.53 5.19
CA ASP A 26 8.90 19.49 5.54
C ASP A 26 9.26 19.49 7.05
N LYS A 27 8.41 18.91 7.91
CA LYS A 27 8.68 18.72 9.34
C LYS A 27 9.47 17.45 9.65
N GLY A 28 9.68 16.59 8.66
CA GLY A 28 10.33 15.30 8.80
C GLY A 28 9.39 14.14 9.15
N ASP A 29 8.07 14.36 9.23
CA ASP A 29 7.12 13.27 9.48
C ASP A 29 7.04 12.36 8.27
N GLU A 30 7.06 11.05 8.50
CA GLU A 30 6.98 10.03 7.46
C GLU A 30 5.69 9.22 7.52
N LYS A 31 5.12 8.94 6.35
CA LYS A 31 4.02 7.99 6.21
C LYS A 31 4.01 7.36 4.82
N TYR A 32 3.34 6.22 4.72
CA TYR A 32 3.11 5.57 3.45
C TYR A 32 1.79 6.06 2.85
N LEU A 33 1.83 6.57 1.61
CA LEU A 33 0.66 7.09 0.92
C LEU A 33 0.40 6.38 -0.40
N ARG A 34 -0.87 6.23 -0.75
CA ARG A 34 -1.26 5.80 -2.09
C ARG A 34 -1.01 6.94 -3.07
N SER A 35 -0.94 6.60 -4.35
CA SER A 35 -0.76 7.61 -5.40
C SER A 35 -1.89 8.65 -5.43
N ASN A 36 -3.11 8.28 -5.04
CA ASN A 36 -4.24 9.20 -4.98
C ASN A 36 -4.17 10.10 -3.74
N ASP A 37 -3.94 9.53 -2.56
CA ASP A 37 -3.80 10.31 -1.31
C ASP A 37 -2.69 11.35 -1.40
N LEU A 38 -1.58 11.02 -2.07
CA LEU A 38 -0.48 11.97 -2.28
C LEU A 38 -0.87 13.16 -3.19
N LYS A 39 -1.83 12.98 -4.11
CA LYS A 39 -2.34 14.10 -4.92
C LYS A 39 -3.15 15.10 -4.09
N GLU A 40 -3.81 14.60 -3.05
CA GLU A 40 -4.63 15.39 -2.15
C GLU A 40 -3.77 16.06 -1.06
N ASP A 41 -2.81 15.33 -0.50
CA ASP A 41 -1.92 15.81 0.56
C ASP A 41 -0.59 16.34 -0.02
N ARG A 42 -0.63 17.58 -0.52
CA ARG A 42 0.52 18.26 -1.14
C ARG A 42 1.69 18.58 -0.20
N ASN A 43 1.50 18.37 1.11
CA ASN A 43 2.54 18.63 2.11
C ASN A 43 3.57 17.51 2.17
N PHE A 44 3.30 16.36 1.54
CA PHE A 44 4.17 15.21 1.52
C PHE A 44 4.83 15.03 0.15
N GLU A 45 6.10 14.64 0.14
CA GLU A 45 6.84 14.29 -1.06
C GLU A 45 7.36 12.85 -1.00
N LYS A 46 7.49 12.22 -2.17
CA LYS A 46 8.06 10.87 -2.29
C LYS A 46 9.54 10.87 -1.89
N VAL A 47 9.93 9.87 -1.11
CA VAL A 47 11.31 9.65 -0.67
C VAL A 47 12.02 8.73 -1.67
N TYR A 48 13.29 9.02 -1.94
CA TYR A 48 14.16 8.29 -2.85
C TYR A 48 15.43 7.84 -2.14
N LYS A 49 15.92 6.65 -2.49
CA LYS A 49 17.24 6.20 -2.06
C LYS A 49 18.31 6.95 -2.86
N CYS A 50 19.18 7.67 -2.14
CA CYS A 50 20.22 8.52 -2.69
C CYS A 50 21.60 8.11 -2.17
N ARG A 51 22.65 8.41 -2.94
CA ARG A 51 24.03 8.07 -2.62
C ARG A 51 24.98 9.21 -2.94
N TYR A 52 25.97 9.40 -2.08
CA TYR A 52 27.16 10.19 -2.35
C TYR A 52 28.39 9.45 -1.84
N LYS A 53 29.37 9.17 -2.71
CA LYS A 53 30.53 8.31 -2.41
C LYS A 53 30.08 6.96 -1.84
N ASN A 54 30.37 6.65 -0.57
CA ASN A 54 29.96 5.42 0.10
C ASN A 54 28.83 5.64 1.13
N ASP A 55 28.28 6.84 1.20
CA ASP A 55 27.18 7.18 2.10
C ASP A 55 25.82 7.09 1.39
N TYR A 56 24.82 6.61 2.11
CA TYR A 56 23.46 6.37 1.62
C TYR A 56 22.45 7.12 2.48
N LYS A 57 21.56 7.87 1.83
CA LYS A 57 20.47 8.59 2.50
C LYS A 57 19.15 8.40 1.78
N GLU A 58 18.06 8.55 2.53
CA GLU A 58 16.70 8.55 2.01
C GLU A 58 16.19 9.99 1.99
N LEU A 59 16.04 10.56 0.80
CA LEU A 59 15.81 11.98 0.60
C LEU A 59 14.64 12.21 -0.37
N THR A 60 13.86 13.25 -0.10
CA THR A 60 12.87 13.85 -1.00
C THR A 60 13.54 14.70 -2.08
N ASN A 61 12.75 15.21 -3.03
CA ASN A 61 13.29 16.13 -4.05
C ASN A 61 13.70 17.46 -3.42
N ARG A 62 12.88 18.01 -2.52
CA ARG A 62 13.21 19.23 -1.78
C ARG A 62 14.50 19.10 -0.99
N GLU A 63 14.69 17.98 -0.28
CA GLU A 63 15.93 17.77 0.47
C GLU A 63 17.15 17.72 -0.45
N LEU A 64 17.05 17.12 -1.63
CA LEU A 64 18.15 17.09 -2.62
C LEU A 64 18.54 18.48 -3.15
N GLU A 65 17.66 19.48 -3.06
CA GLU A 65 17.95 20.86 -3.44
C GLU A 65 18.66 21.64 -2.32
N MET A 66 18.70 21.11 -1.09
CA MET A 66 19.40 21.73 0.04
C MET A 66 20.92 21.59 -0.11
N GLU A 67 21.68 22.58 0.33
CA GLU A 67 23.15 22.60 0.17
C GLU A 67 23.84 21.43 0.88
N GLU A 68 23.27 20.94 2.00
CA GLU A 68 23.76 19.75 2.72
C GLU A 68 23.76 18.48 1.82
N TYR A 69 22.73 18.35 0.97
CA TYR A 69 22.47 17.13 0.19
C TYR A 69 22.70 17.27 -1.30
N LYS A 70 23.09 18.45 -1.78
CA LYS A 70 23.31 18.76 -3.21
C LYS A 70 24.24 17.80 -3.95
N ASN A 71 25.16 17.14 -3.24
CA ASN A 71 26.08 16.16 -3.81
C ASN A 71 25.50 14.74 -3.92
N TYR A 72 24.37 14.47 -3.27
CA TYR A 72 23.67 13.20 -3.34
C TYR A 72 22.94 13.05 -4.68
N LYS A 73 23.00 11.84 -5.23
CA LYS A 73 22.26 11.49 -6.44
C LYS A 73 21.34 10.31 -6.16
N LYS A 74 20.16 10.33 -6.76
CA LYS A 74 19.22 9.21 -6.71
C LYS A 74 19.86 7.96 -7.31
N ILE A 75 19.77 6.86 -6.58
CA ILE A 75 20.22 5.54 -7.04
C ILE A 75 19.23 4.96 -8.06
N SER A 76 17.95 5.32 -7.91
CA SER A 76 16.85 4.86 -8.76
C SER A 76 15.93 6.02 -9.11
N LYS A 77 15.35 5.96 -10.32
CA LYS A 77 14.23 6.83 -10.71
C LYS A 77 12.98 6.56 -9.88
N TYR A 78 12.86 5.36 -9.32
CA TYR A 78 11.69 4.95 -8.55
C TYR A 78 11.84 5.36 -7.08
N PRO A 79 10.80 5.96 -6.49
CA PRO A 79 10.76 6.26 -5.06
C PRO A 79 10.70 4.96 -4.25
N LEU A 80 10.99 5.07 -2.96
CA LEU A 80 10.78 3.97 -2.02
C LEU A 80 9.29 3.67 -1.89
N ASP A 81 8.95 2.38 -1.96
CA ASP A 81 7.58 1.91 -1.94
C ASP A 81 7.45 0.58 -1.21
N LYS A 82 6.24 0.29 -0.75
CA LYS A 82 5.83 -1.03 -0.26
C LYS A 82 4.60 -1.50 -1.02
N LYS A 83 4.53 -2.82 -1.22
CA LYS A 83 3.37 -3.49 -1.80
C LYS A 83 2.51 -4.06 -0.67
N ILE A 84 1.26 -3.63 -0.61
CA ILE A 84 0.24 -4.17 0.29
C ILE A 84 -0.57 -5.20 -0.48
N ASP A 85 -0.59 -6.45 -0.02
CA ASP A 85 -1.43 -7.49 -0.60
C ASP A 85 -2.87 -7.34 -0.08
N MET A 86 -3.78 -6.93 -0.97
CA MET A 86 -5.19 -6.72 -0.65
C MET A 86 -5.96 -8.04 -0.53
N CYS A 87 -5.36 -9.13 -0.97
CA CYS A 87 -5.89 -10.48 -0.88
C CYS A 87 -5.13 -11.33 0.16
N ALA A 88 -4.35 -10.70 1.05
CA ALA A 88 -3.61 -11.42 2.09
C ALA A 88 -4.53 -12.34 2.92
N ASP A 89 -5.73 -11.87 3.25
CA ASP A 89 -6.72 -12.65 4.00
C ASP A 89 -7.17 -13.91 3.26
N TRP A 90 -7.25 -13.85 1.93
CA TRP A 90 -7.64 -15.00 1.09
C TRP A 90 -6.58 -16.10 1.09
N ASN A 91 -5.32 -15.72 1.32
CA ASN A 91 -4.18 -16.62 1.34
C ASN A 91 -3.81 -17.07 2.77
N ASN A 92 -4.57 -16.64 3.79
CA ASN A 92 -4.34 -17.02 5.17
C ASN A 92 -5.13 -18.29 5.52
N ASN A 93 -4.44 -19.39 5.79
CA ASN A 93 -5.06 -20.67 6.13
C ASN A 93 -5.93 -20.61 7.39
N ASN A 94 -5.63 -19.72 8.34
CA ASN A 94 -6.44 -19.57 9.56
C ASN A 94 -7.82 -18.96 9.27
N ASN A 95 -7.99 -18.27 8.14
CA ASN A 95 -9.27 -17.66 7.76
C ASN A 95 -10.26 -18.66 7.15
N VAL A 96 -9.78 -19.85 6.74
CA VAL A 96 -10.64 -20.88 6.14
C VAL A 96 -11.70 -21.35 7.14
N GLU A 97 -11.35 -21.52 8.41
CA GLU A 97 -12.31 -21.95 9.44
C GLU A 97 -13.37 -20.88 9.69
N LEU A 98 -12.96 -19.61 9.82
CA LEU A 98 -13.88 -18.48 9.98
C LEU A 98 -14.90 -18.40 8.83
N TRP A 99 -14.46 -18.58 7.58
CA TRP A 99 -15.38 -18.57 6.44
C TRP A 99 -16.34 -19.76 6.44
N ARG A 100 -15.90 -20.94 6.90
CA ARG A 100 -16.78 -22.12 7.01
C ARG A 100 -17.85 -21.91 8.07
N GLU A 101 -17.49 -21.32 9.21
CA GLU A 101 -18.44 -20.97 10.27
C GLU A 101 -19.44 -19.93 9.81
N ASP A 102 -18.98 -18.85 9.16
CA ASP A 102 -19.86 -17.81 8.62
C ASP A 102 -20.81 -18.36 7.55
N TRP A 103 -20.32 -19.23 6.67
CA TRP A 103 -21.15 -19.90 5.68
C TRP A 103 -22.24 -20.75 6.34
N ALA A 104 -21.89 -21.57 7.33
CA ALA A 104 -22.85 -22.38 8.08
C ALA A 104 -23.90 -21.51 8.77
N ARG A 105 -23.47 -20.41 9.42
CA ARG A 105 -24.33 -19.46 10.11
C ARG A 105 -25.35 -18.81 9.16
N VAL A 106 -24.92 -18.33 8.00
CA VAL A 106 -25.80 -17.70 6.99
C VAL A 106 -26.83 -18.70 6.46
N ASN A 107 -26.41 -19.92 6.12
CA ASN A 107 -27.33 -20.94 5.61
C ASN A 107 -28.33 -21.38 6.68
N ASN A 108 -27.88 -21.64 7.91
CA ASN A 108 -28.76 -22.01 9.01
C ASN A 108 -29.81 -20.92 9.31
N LYS A 109 -29.45 -19.64 9.15
CA LYS A 109 -30.41 -18.54 9.28
C LYS A 109 -31.46 -18.56 8.15
N LEU A 110 -31.02 -18.72 6.91
CA LEU A 110 -31.91 -18.82 5.74
C LEU A 110 -32.88 -20.00 5.83
N PHE A 111 -32.45 -21.15 6.36
CA PHE A 111 -33.34 -22.30 6.55
C PHE A 111 -34.35 -22.06 7.67
N LYS A 112 -33.96 -21.43 8.78
CA LYS A 112 -34.86 -21.09 9.89
C LYS A 112 -35.92 -20.04 9.54
N GLU A 113 -35.64 -19.15 8.59
CA GLU A 113 -36.60 -18.12 8.13
C GLU A 113 -37.63 -18.68 7.12
N LYS A 114 -37.44 -19.92 6.65
CA LYS A 114 -38.34 -20.62 5.72
C LYS A 114 -39.32 -21.57 6.42
N ASP A 115 -39.18 -21.77 7.73
CA ASP A 115 -40.13 -22.47 8.61
C ASP A 115 -41.11 -21.45 9.22
#